data_AF-A0A2V4DDL1-F1
#
_entry.id   AF-A0A2V4DDL1-F1
#
_cell.length_a   1.000
_cell.length_b   1.000
_cell.length_c   1.000
_cell.angle_alpha   90.00
_cell.angle_beta   90.00
_cell.angle_gamma   90.00
#
_symmetry.space_group_name_H-M   'P 1'
#
loop_
_entity.id
_entity.type
_entity.pdbx_description
1 polymer ?
#
loop_
_entity_poly.entity_id
_entity_poly.type
_entity_poly.pdbx_seq_one_letter_code
_entity_poly.pdbx_strand_id
1 'polypeptide(L)'
;MAGKKKGLGGFLGGLAGTPYDRLVRHIEKTVANTKKDTLGKELNKIVKIVRREYDQENLDEEEHDLLVEDIETSHPDGRTFPKLLADSDEFYDEGNMPDAPELELGGPVNLDELMRAPSDSSQGSWGSDEYDEYKREKAEEFYKDSDEAIASGDHGQLQSQDPVAGRVFHNVEDTASEVKKDILREQGVDVGSEEEEDEDYYVDDDKVEWWRDDDGAWWFREPGKEDWYLGE
;
A
#
# COMPACT_ATOMS: atom_id res chain seq x y z
N MET A 1 -20.22 -37.67 18.04
CA MET A 1 -20.83 -36.98 19.20
C MET A 1 -21.20 -35.58 18.74
N ALA A 2 -22.43 -35.14 19.01
CA ALA A 2 -22.96 -33.88 18.54
C ALA A 2 -22.91 -32.80 19.63
N GLY A 3 -22.56 -31.59 19.22
CA GLY A 3 -22.96 -30.31 19.80
C GLY A 3 -22.00 -29.68 20.82
N LYS A 4 -21.97 -28.37 21.04
CA LYS A 4 -22.60 -27.19 20.43
C LYS A 4 -22.14 -25.97 21.25
N LYS A 5 -21.93 -24.82 20.56
CA LYS A 5 -22.04 -23.43 21.06
C LYS A 5 -20.99 -22.86 22.03
N LYS A 6 -20.37 -21.78 21.52
CA LYS A 6 -20.38 -20.40 22.07
C LYS A 6 -19.55 -20.16 23.32
N GLY A 7 -18.38 -19.57 23.10
CA GLY A 7 -17.75 -18.63 24.02
C GLY A 7 -16.93 -17.67 23.18
N LEU A 8 -17.45 -16.46 22.94
CA LEU A 8 -16.63 -15.35 22.44
C LEU A 8 -15.53 -15.12 23.49
N GLY A 9 -14.30 -15.45 23.13
CA GLY A 9 -13.13 -15.12 23.93
C GLY A 9 -13.04 -13.61 24.08
N GLY A 10 -13.42 -13.12 25.25
CA GLY A 10 -12.71 -12.02 25.91
C GLY A 10 -12.46 -10.71 25.16
N PHE A 11 -13.36 -10.20 24.32
CA PHE A 11 -13.32 -8.78 23.85
C PHE A 11 -13.72 -7.77 24.94
N LEU A 12 -13.20 -7.91 26.17
CA LEU A 12 -13.32 -6.90 27.22
C LEU A 12 -11.94 -6.33 27.52
N GLY A 13 -11.60 -5.31 26.74
CA GLY A 13 -10.51 -4.39 27.02
C GLY A 13 -10.56 -3.89 28.47
N GLY A 14 -9.58 -4.33 29.26
CA GLY A 14 -9.06 -3.52 30.34
C GLY A 14 -8.12 -2.47 29.76
N LEU A 15 -8.00 -1.33 30.41
CA LEU A 15 -7.23 -0.12 30.06
C LEU A 15 -5.71 -0.30 29.75
N ALA A 16 -5.24 -1.53 29.51
CA ALA A 16 -3.86 -1.92 29.25
C ALA A 16 -3.64 -2.62 27.88
N GLY A 17 -4.65 -2.73 27.02
CA GLY A 17 -4.56 -3.37 25.68
C GLY A 17 -4.76 -4.89 25.68
N THR A 18 -4.77 -5.47 24.47
CA THR A 18 -4.87 -6.91 24.22
C THR A 18 -3.67 -7.67 24.86
N PRO A 19 -3.73 -9.00 25.04
CA PRO A 19 -2.57 -9.79 25.45
C PRO A 19 -1.36 -9.53 24.54
N TYR A 20 -1.59 -9.43 23.23
CA TYR A 20 -0.62 -9.01 22.24
C TYR A 20 0.01 -7.64 22.56
N ASP A 21 -0.79 -6.59 22.75
CA ASP A 21 -0.28 -5.23 23.06
C ASP A 21 0.58 -5.18 24.32
N ARG A 22 0.29 -6.06 25.29
CA ARG A 22 1.08 -6.16 26.53
C ARG A 22 2.43 -6.80 26.28
N LEU A 23 2.51 -7.78 25.38
CA LEU A 23 3.75 -8.44 24.99
C LEU A 23 4.61 -7.53 24.12
N VAL A 24 4.03 -6.83 23.14
CA VAL A 24 4.74 -5.82 22.33
C VAL A 24 5.43 -4.80 23.23
N ARG A 25 4.67 -4.16 24.15
CA ARG A 25 5.26 -3.19 25.09
C ARG A 25 6.30 -3.80 26.02
N HIS A 26 6.21 -5.09 26.32
CA HIS A 26 7.22 -5.78 27.13
C HIS A 26 8.51 -5.98 26.33
N ILE A 27 8.41 -6.36 25.05
CA ILE A 27 9.55 -6.45 24.12
C ILE A 27 10.23 -5.09 24.02
N GLU A 28 9.50 -4.03 23.69
CA GLU A 28 10.03 -2.66 23.57
C GLU A 28 10.72 -2.19 24.85
N LYS A 29 10.07 -2.36 26.02
CA LYS A 29 10.67 -1.97 27.30
C LYS A 29 11.92 -2.76 27.61
N THR A 30 11.98 -4.03 27.23
CA THR A 30 13.14 -4.88 27.45
C THR A 30 14.29 -4.43 26.56
N VAL A 31 14.01 -4.12 25.29
CA VAL A 31 14.98 -3.57 24.34
C VAL A 31 15.52 -2.22 24.82
N ALA A 32 14.65 -1.32 25.27
CA ALA A 32 15.04 0.02 25.70
C ALA A 32 15.83 0.05 27.02
N ASN A 33 15.49 -0.81 27.99
CA ASN A 33 16.03 -0.74 29.35
C ASN A 33 17.14 -1.75 29.65
N THR A 34 17.38 -2.72 28.76
CA THR A 34 18.34 -3.81 29.02
C THR A 34 19.65 -3.58 28.27
N LYS A 35 20.78 -3.84 28.93
CA LYS A 35 22.10 -3.79 28.29
C LYS A 35 22.23 -4.90 27.23
N LYS A 36 22.94 -4.62 26.14
CA LYS A 36 23.14 -5.54 25.01
C LYS A 36 23.60 -6.96 25.41
N ASP A 37 24.43 -7.08 26.45
CA ASP A 37 24.98 -8.36 26.94
C ASP A 37 23.96 -9.27 27.66
N THR A 38 22.87 -8.69 28.19
CA THR A 38 21.78 -9.43 28.86
C THR A 38 20.49 -9.47 28.05
N LEU A 39 20.36 -8.61 27.04
CA LEU A 39 19.17 -8.45 26.22
C LEU A 39 18.72 -9.77 25.57
N GLY A 40 19.65 -10.49 24.94
CA GLY A 40 19.32 -11.78 24.30
C GLY A 40 18.73 -12.79 25.28
N LYS A 41 19.24 -12.86 26.53
CA LYS A 41 18.71 -13.78 27.55
C LYS A 41 17.29 -13.41 27.98
N GLU A 42 16.97 -12.13 28.07
CA GLU A 42 15.62 -11.68 28.42
C GLU A 42 14.65 -11.89 27.25
N LEU A 43 15.05 -11.57 26.01
CA LEU A 43 14.25 -11.85 24.81
C LEU A 43 13.94 -13.35 24.67
N ASN A 44 14.91 -14.24 24.91
CA ASN A 44 14.68 -15.69 24.96
C ASN A 44 13.67 -16.13 26.03
N LYS A 45 13.50 -15.38 27.13
CA LYS A 45 12.44 -15.64 28.11
C LYS A 45 11.09 -15.13 27.59
N ILE A 46 11.07 -13.98 26.91
CA ILE A 46 9.84 -13.43 26.35
C ILE A 46 9.27 -14.36 25.28
N VAL A 47 10.08 -14.97 24.41
CA VAL A 47 9.60 -16.00 23.45
C VAL A 47 8.88 -17.16 24.16
N LYS A 48 9.41 -17.61 25.31
CA LYS A 48 8.74 -18.66 26.11
C LYS A 48 7.42 -18.20 26.71
N ILE A 49 7.28 -16.91 27.01
CA ILE A 49 6.03 -16.31 27.47
C ILE A 49 5.05 -16.25 26.30
N VAL A 50 5.47 -15.76 25.13
CA VAL A 50 4.66 -15.70 23.89
C VAL A 50 4.07 -17.09 23.57
N ARG A 51 4.92 -18.13 23.52
CA ARG A 51 4.46 -19.51 23.28
C ARG A 51 3.44 -19.99 24.32
N ARG A 52 3.63 -19.61 25.60
CA ARG A 52 2.70 -20.00 26.66
C ARG A 52 1.36 -19.25 26.58
N GLU A 53 1.37 -17.99 26.15
CA GLU A 53 0.13 -17.23 25.93
C GLU A 53 -0.65 -17.78 24.73
N TYR A 54 0.05 -18.21 23.67
CA TYR A 54 -0.56 -19.00 22.59
C TYR A 54 -1.17 -20.32 23.08
N ASP A 55 -0.41 -21.11 23.87
CA ASP A 55 -0.92 -22.37 24.45
C ASP A 55 -2.15 -22.17 25.37
N GLN A 56 -2.38 -20.95 25.86
CA GLN A 56 -3.53 -20.56 26.68
C GLN A 56 -4.70 -20.00 25.85
N GLU A 57 -4.61 -20.03 24.52
CA GLU A 57 -5.59 -19.44 23.60
C GLU A 57 -5.78 -17.92 23.81
N ASN A 58 -4.77 -17.23 24.35
CA ASN A 58 -4.77 -15.76 24.52
C ASN A 58 -4.19 -15.03 23.30
N LEU A 59 -3.48 -15.75 22.43
CA LEU A 59 -2.94 -15.29 21.16
C LEU A 59 -3.39 -16.25 20.07
N ASP A 60 -3.65 -15.73 18.87
CA ASP A 60 -3.76 -16.55 17.68
C ASP A 60 -2.37 -16.87 17.07
N GLU A 61 -2.35 -17.67 16.00
CA GLU A 61 -1.12 -18.10 15.32
C GLU A 61 -0.39 -16.94 14.65
N GLU A 62 -1.12 -15.98 14.11
CA GLU A 62 -0.57 -14.79 13.45
C GLU A 62 0.07 -13.85 14.48
N GLU A 63 -0.63 -13.55 15.57
CA GLU A 63 -0.13 -12.75 16.69
C GLU A 63 1.10 -13.38 17.35
N HIS A 64 1.14 -14.72 17.49
CA HIS A 64 2.32 -15.43 17.97
C HIS A 64 3.53 -15.17 17.06
N ASP A 65 3.35 -15.32 15.75
CA ASP A 65 4.45 -15.23 14.79
C ASP A 65 4.94 -13.81 14.61
N LEU A 66 4.04 -12.82 14.60
CA LEU A 66 4.40 -11.40 14.61
C LEU A 66 5.25 -11.04 15.84
N LEU A 67 4.85 -11.51 17.03
CA LEU A 67 5.63 -11.28 18.26
C LEU A 67 6.99 -11.98 18.22
N VAL A 68 7.07 -13.17 17.60
CA VAL A 68 8.33 -13.88 17.42
C VAL A 68 9.25 -13.09 16.48
N GLU A 69 8.75 -12.60 15.35
CA GLU A 69 9.51 -11.80 14.39
C GLU A 69 10.06 -10.50 15.00
N ASP A 70 9.24 -9.78 15.79
CA ASP A 70 9.66 -8.59 16.53
C ASP A 70 10.84 -8.89 17.47
N ILE A 71 10.79 -10.06 18.13
CA ILE A 71 11.85 -10.51 19.03
C ILE A 71 13.12 -10.87 18.24
N GLU A 72 12.99 -11.57 17.11
CA GLU A 72 14.11 -11.93 16.23
C GLU A 72 14.85 -10.70 15.72
N THR A 73 14.08 -9.72 15.22
CA THR A 73 14.59 -8.42 14.75
C THR A 73 15.36 -7.68 15.85
N SER A 74 14.87 -7.76 17.08
CA SER A 74 15.49 -7.12 18.24
C SER A 74 16.60 -7.94 18.89
N HIS A 75 16.81 -9.21 18.49
CA HIS A 75 17.74 -10.12 19.15
C HIS A 75 19.19 -9.78 18.77
N PRO A 76 20.10 -9.53 19.74
CA PRO A 76 21.47 -9.11 19.45
C PRO A 76 22.30 -10.16 18.69
N ASP A 77 21.92 -11.43 18.80
CA ASP A 77 22.59 -12.56 18.13
C ASP A 77 21.89 -13.00 16.83
N GLY A 78 20.83 -12.31 16.38
CA GLY A 78 20.08 -12.66 15.15
C GLY A 78 19.52 -14.08 15.17
N ARG A 79 19.00 -14.51 16.32
CA ARG A 79 18.51 -15.87 16.52
C ARG A 79 17.10 -15.99 15.98
N THR A 80 16.81 -17.07 15.26
CA THR A 80 15.47 -17.43 14.81
C THR A 80 14.81 -18.46 15.72
N PHE A 81 13.48 -18.45 15.72
CA PHE A 81 12.59 -19.29 16.51
C PHE A 81 11.55 -19.93 15.59
N PRO A 82 10.99 -21.09 15.98
CA PRO A 82 9.98 -21.75 15.17
C PRO A 82 8.68 -20.93 15.16
N LYS A 83 8.24 -20.53 13.97
CA LYS A 83 6.93 -19.95 13.68
C LYS A 83 5.85 -21.04 13.57
N LEU A 84 4.59 -20.69 13.81
CA LEU A 84 3.45 -21.60 13.82
C LEU A 84 2.73 -21.64 12.48
N LEU A 85 2.57 -20.48 11.85
CA LEU A 85 2.25 -20.39 10.44
C LEU A 85 3.44 -20.96 9.68
N ALA A 86 3.17 -21.86 8.74
CA ALA A 86 4.17 -22.21 7.75
C ALA A 86 4.58 -20.89 7.08
N ASP A 87 5.87 -20.52 7.18
CA ASP A 87 6.44 -19.38 6.46
C ASP A 87 5.86 -19.40 5.05
N SER A 88 5.25 -18.29 4.64
CA SER A 88 4.85 -17.96 3.27
C SER A 88 4.51 -19.17 2.41
N ASP A 89 3.21 -19.40 2.17
CA ASP A 89 2.65 -20.29 1.14
C ASP A 89 3.73 -20.71 0.14
N GLU A 90 4.19 -21.97 0.16
CA GLU A 90 5.40 -22.51 -0.52
C GLU A 90 5.52 -22.05 -1.99
N PHE A 91 4.40 -21.63 -2.57
CA PHE A 91 4.26 -20.91 -3.82
C PHE A 91 5.03 -19.57 -3.95
N TYR A 92 5.21 -18.80 -2.88
CA TYR A 92 5.88 -17.49 -2.85
C TYR A 92 7.26 -17.51 -2.20
N ASP A 93 7.77 -18.69 -1.80
CA ASP A 93 9.14 -18.81 -1.32
C ASP A 93 10.12 -18.35 -2.42
N GLU A 94 11.08 -17.50 -2.06
CA GLU A 94 12.13 -17.00 -2.97
C GLU A 94 12.92 -18.17 -3.59
N GLY A 95 12.96 -19.32 -2.91
CA GLY A 95 13.54 -20.56 -3.42
C GLY A 95 12.67 -21.35 -4.42
N ASN A 96 11.37 -21.06 -4.51
CA ASN A 96 10.40 -21.74 -5.39
C ASN A 96 9.81 -20.81 -6.47
N MET A 97 10.19 -19.53 -6.48
CA MET A 97 9.86 -18.63 -7.57
C MET A 97 10.59 -19.11 -8.83
N PRO A 98 9.86 -19.46 -9.92
CA PRO A 98 10.53 -19.82 -11.16
C PRO A 98 11.34 -18.62 -11.65
N ASP A 99 12.57 -18.87 -12.10
CA ASP A 99 13.38 -17.85 -12.73
C ASP A 99 12.55 -17.16 -13.82
N ALA A 100 12.59 -15.83 -13.84
CA ALA A 100 11.97 -15.07 -14.91
C ALA A 100 12.52 -15.59 -16.25
N PRO A 101 11.66 -15.85 -17.26
CA PRO A 101 12.13 -16.37 -18.53
C PRO A 101 13.18 -15.44 -19.11
N GLU A 102 14.30 -16.00 -19.57
CA GLU A 102 15.30 -15.22 -20.29
C GLU A 102 14.63 -14.65 -21.55
N LEU A 103 14.40 -13.34 -21.55
CA LEU A 103 13.90 -12.66 -22.72
C LEU A 103 15.06 -12.57 -23.71
N GLU A 104 15.02 -13.35 -24.80
CA GLU A 104 15.93 -13.20 -25.94
C GLU A 104 15.60 -11.92 -26.72
N LEU A 105 15.72 -10.77 -26.06
CA LEU A 105 15.62 -9.47 -26.71
C LEU A 105 16.96 -9.21 -27.37
N GLY A 106 17.04 -9.52 -28.66
CA GLY A 106 18.21 -9.26 -29.51
C GLY A 106 18.53 -7.78 -29.74
N GLY A 107 18.15 -6.89 -28.82
CA GLY A 107 18.31 -5.44 -28.92
C GLY A 107 17.29 -4.65 -28.09
N PRO A 108 17.37 -3.31 -28.10
CA PRO A 108 16.37 -2.46 -27.44
C PRO A 108 15.00 -2.69 -28.09
N VAL A 109 14.02 -3.09 -27.27
CA VAL A 109 12.65 -3.33 -27.72
C VAL A 109 11.82 -2.09 -27.50
N ASN A 110 11.07 -1.68 -28.53
CA ASN A 110 10.15 -0.56 -28.44
C ASN A 110 8.96 -0.94 -27.56
N LEU A 111 8.76 -0.21 -26.46
CA LEU A 111 7.61 -0.40 -25.57
C LEU A 111 6.28 -0.23 -26.32
N ASP A 112 6.20 0.69 -27.28
CA ASP A 112 4.99 0.89 -28.11
C ASP A 112 4.67 -0.32 -29.00
N GLU A 113 5.69 -1.04 -29.46
CA GLU A 113 5.52 -2.25 -30.26
C GLU A 113 5.11 -3.44 -29.37
N LEU A 114 5.64 -3.49 -28.15
CA LEU A 114 5.28 -4.48 -27.13
C LEU A 114 3.86 -4.29 -26.59
N MET A 115 3.43 -3.04 -26.44
CA MET A 115 2.09 -2.65 -25.98
C MET A 115 1.03 -2.77 -27.08
N ARG A 116 1.45 -2.90 -28.35
CA ARG A 116 0.53 -3.17 -29.45
C ARG A 116 0.23 -4.67 -29.48
N ALA A 117 -1.05 -5.02 -29.36
CA ALA A 117 -1.49 -6.41 -29.51
C ALA A 117 -0.99 -6.98 -30.86
N PRO A 118 -0.40 -8.19 -30.88
CA PRO A 118 -0.01 -8.85 -32.12
C PRO A 118 -1.23 -8.92 -33.04
N SER A 119 -1.07 -8.55 -34.31
CA SER A 119 -2.17 -8.61 -35.29
C SER A 119 -2.71 -10.03 -35.51
N ASP A 120 -1.98 -11.05 -35.04
CA ASP A 120 -2.31 -12.47 -35.15
C ASP A 120 -2.72 -13.10 -33.80
N SER A 121 -2.84 -12.31 -32.73
CA SER A 121 -3.58 -12.74 -31.54
C SER A 121 -5.06 -12.51 -31.80
N SER A 122 -5.62 -13.32 -32.69
CA SER A 122 -7.05 -13.63 -32.62
C SER A 122 -7.27 -14.23 -31.23
N GLN A 123 -7.78 -13.41 -30.30
CA GLN A 123 -8.35 -13.92 -29.06
C GLN A 123 -9.35 -14.98 -29.50
N GLY A 124 -9.03 -16.25 -29.24
CA GLY A 124 -9.91 -17.35 -29.55
C GLY A 124 -11.29 -17.05 -28.97
N SER A 125 -12.33 -17.46 -29.69
CA SER A 125 -13.78 -17.37 -29.38
C SER A 125 -14.20 -17.87 -27.99
N TRP A 126 -13.27 -18.22 -27.09
CA TRP A 126 -13.53 -18.76 -25.76
C TRP A 126 -13.68 -17.69 -24.67
N GLY A 127 -13.40 -16.41 -24.95
CA GLY A 127 -13.50 -15.32 -23.95
C GLY A 127 -14.34 -14.11 -24.36
N SER A 128 -14.64 -13.95 -25.66
CA SER A 128 -15.50 -12.83 -26.12
C SER A 128 -16.96 -13.09 -25.76
N ASP A 129 -17.45 -14.31 -25.99
CA ASP A 129 -18.86 -14.62 -25.83
C ASP A 129 -19.32 -14.52 -24.36
N GLU A 130 -18.50 -14.99 -23.40
CA GLU A 130 -18.79 -14.87 -21.97
C GLU A 130 -18.71 -13.43 -21.46
N TYR A 131 -17.76 -12.65 -21.97
CA TYR A 131 -17.61 -11.24 -21.60
C TYR A 131 -18.73 -10.37 -22.19
N ASP A 132 -19.12 -10.64 -23.43
CA ASP A 132 -20.22 -9.96 -24.11
C ASP A 132 -21.58 -10.36 -23.50
N GLU A 133 -21.74 -11.60 -23.04
CA GLU A 133 -22.90 -12.06 -22.30
C GLU A 133 -22.98 -11.43 -20.90
N TYR A 134 -21.86 -11.39 -20.16
CA TYR A 134 -21.77 -10.67 -18.89
C TYR A 134 -22.09 -9.18 -19.03
N LYS A 135 -21.56 -8.52 -20.08
CA LYS A 135 -21.91 -7.12 -20.37
C LYS A 135 -23.39 -6.93 -20.64
N ARG A 136 -24.01 -7.84 -21.38
CA ARG A 136 -25.43 -7.78 -21.69
C ARG A 136 -26.28 -7.99 -20.43
N GLU A 137 -25.96 -8.99 -19.62
CA GLU A 137 -26.62 -9.26 -18.35
C GLU A 137 -26.53 -8.05 -17.41
N LYS A 138 -25.33 -7.48 -17.24
CA LYS A 138 -25.14 -6.30 -16.37
C LYS A 138 -25.80 -5.05 -16.92
N ALA A 139 -25.85 -4.87 -18.24
CA ALA A 139 -26.60 -3.77 -18.84
C ALA A 139 -28.11 -3.93 -18.60
N GLU A 140 -28.65 -5.15 -18.74
CA GLU A 140 -30.07 -5.43 -18.46
C GLU A 140 -30.43 -5.23 -16.98
N GLU A 141 -29.56 -5.66 -16.06
CA GLU A 141 -29.71 -5.38 -14.63
C GLU A 141 -29.73 -3.87 -14.35
N PHE A 142 -28.83 -3.10 -14.97
CA PHE A 142 -28.78 -1.65 -14.80
C PHE A 142 -30.04 -0.95 -15.33
N TYR A 143 -30.54 -1.34 -16.51
CA TYR A 143 -31.77 -0.76 -17.05
C TYR A 143 -32.98 -1.08 -16.17
N LYS A 144 -33.06 -2.30 -15.64
CA LYS A 144 -34.13 -2.70 -14.74
C LYS A 144 -34.08 -1.94 -13.41
N ASP A 145 -32.90 -1.81 -12.83
CA ASP A 145 -32.68 -1.08 -11.57
C ASP A 145 -32.94 0.42 -11.74
N SER A 146 -32.51 0.99 -12.88
CA SER A 146 -32.81 2.37 -13.27
C SER A 146 -34.32 2.61 -13.48
N ASP A 147 -35.02 1.71 -14.16
CA ASP A 147 -36.46 1.82 -14.38
C ASP A 147 -37.24 1.69 -13.06
N GLU A 148 -36.80 0.81 -12.16
CA GLU A 148 -37.37 0.62 -10.82
C GLU A 148 -37.11 1.84 -9.92
N ALA A 149 -35.94 2.46 -10.01
CA ALA A 149 -35.60 3.68 -9.30
C ALA A 149 -36.31 4.94 -9.83
N ILE A 150 -36.53 5.03 -11.16
CA ILE A 150 -37.38 6.07 -11.75
C ILE A 150 -38.83 5.88 -11.29
N ALA A 151 -39.33 4.63 -11.25
CA ALA A 151 -40.68 4.34 -10.79
C ALA A 151 -40.89 4.60 -9.29
N SER A 152 -39.86 4.41 -8.46
CA SER A 152 -39.90 4.68 -7.02
C SER A 152 -39.62 6.15 -6.66
N GLY A 153 -39.21 6.96 -7.64
CA GLY A 153 -38.96 8.40 -7.48
C GLY A 153 -37.57 8.75 -6.92
N ASP A 154 -36.66 7.78 -6.80
CA ASP A 154 -35.31 7.91 -6.21
C ASP A 154 -34.20 8.03 -7.28
N HIS A 155 -34.51 8.60 -8.44
CA HIS A 155 -33.58 8.74 -9.57
C HIS A 155 -32.49 9.81 -9.36
N GLY A 156 -32.55 10.61 -8.28
CA GLY A 156 -31.61 11.71 -8.03
C GLY A 156 -30.24 11.28 -7.50
N GLN A 157 -30.11 10.03 -7.02
CA GLN A 157 -28.86 9.50 -6.46
C GLN A 157 -28.19 8.40 -7.31
N LEU A 158 -28.82 7.95 -8.38
CA LEU A 158 -28.23 7.02 -9.34
C LEU A 158 -27.23 7.74 -10.23
N GLN A 159 -26.00 7.88 -9.72
CA GLN A 159 -24.85 8.15 -10.57
C GLN A 159 -24.44 6.85 -11.24
N SER A 160 -24.50 6.83 -12.57
CA SER A 160 -23.94 5.76 -13.40
C SER A 160 -22.45 5.62 -13.12
N GLN A 161 -22.08 4.70 -12.23
CA GLN A 161 -20.71 4.22 -12.12
C GLN A 161 -20.51 3.16 -13.20
N ASP A 162 -20.09 3.59 -14.39
CA ASP A 162 -19.61 2.68 -15.42
C ASP A 162 -18.40 1.90 -14.86
N PRO A 163 -18.45 0.55 -14.77
CA PRO A 163 -17.36 -0.25 -14.21
C PRO A 163 -16.09 -0.25 -15.08
N VAL A 164 -16.15 0.25 -16.32
CA VAL A 164 -14.98 0.47 -17.18
C VAL A 164 -14.43 1.89 -17.02
N ALA A 165 -15.20 2.81 -16.45
CA ALA A 165 -14.84 4.21 -16.21
C ALA A 165 -14.52 4.50 -14.74
N GLY A 166 -13.81 3.59 -14.05
CA GLY A 166 -13.20 3.86 -12.73
C GLY A 166 -12.14 4.98 -12.74
N ARG A 167 -12.04 5.76 -13.82
CA ARG A 167 -11.28 7.01 -13.93
C ARG A 167 -12.21 8.12 -14.44
N VAL A 168 -13.26 8.42 -13.67
CA VAL A 168 -13.93 9.71 -13.81
C VAL A 168 -13.00 10.74 -13.17
N PHE A 169 -12.21 11.42 -13.99
CA PHE A 169 -11.48 12.62 -13.58
C PHE A 169 -12.50 13.71 -13.27
N HIS A 170 -13.02 13.72 -12.05
CA HIS A 170 -13.62 14.92 -11.47
C HIS A 170 -12.50 15.93 -11.22
N ASN A 171 -12.73 17.20 -11.62
CA ASN A 171 -11.87 18.38 -11.43
C ASN A 171 -10.52 18.08 -10.75
N VAL A 172 -9.53 17.76 -11.58
CA VAL A 172 -8.20 17.27 -11.18
C VAL A 172 -7.43 18.30 -10.35
N GLU A 173 -7.77 19.59 -10.48
CA GLU A 173 -7.01 20.67 -9.87
C GLU A 173 -7.20 20.75 -8.34
N ASP A 174 -8.45 20.64 -7.85
CA ASP A 174 -8.73 20.70 -6.41
C ASP A 174 -8.26 19.41 -5.70
N THR A 175 -8.50 18.24 -6.30
CA THR A 175 -8.20 16.94 -5.69
C THR A 175 -6.71 16.60 -5.69
N ALA A 176 -5.95 17.01 -6.70
CA ALA A 176 -4.50 16.81 -6.71
C ALA A 176 -3.81 17.62 -5.59
N SER A 177 -4.30 18.83 -5.31
CA SER A 177 -3.77 19.67 -4.24
C SER A 177 -4.00 19.07 -2.85
N GLU A 178 -5.18 18.46 -2.63
CA GLU A 178 -5.50 17.76 -1.38
C GLU A 178 -4.67 16.49 -1.21
N VAL A 179 -4.53 15.68 -2.26
CA VAL A 179 -3.71 14.46 -2.22
C VAL A 179 -2.24 14.79 -1.97
N LYS A 180 -1.69 15.85 -2.60
CA LYS A 180 -0.33 16.31 -2.33
C LYS A 180 -0.15 16.70 -0.86
N LYS A 181 -1.11 17.44 -0.29
CA LYS A 181 -1.11 17.83 1.14
C LYS A 181 -1.21 16.63 2.08
N ASP A 182 -2.01 15.63 1.73
CA ASP A 182 -2.13 14.41 2.53
C ASP A 182 -0.86 13.57 2.49
N ILE A 183 -0.20 13.44 1.33
CA ILE A 183 1.11 12.77 1.20
C ILE A 183 2.19 13.50 2.01
N LEU A 184 2.25 14.83 1.95
CA LEU A 184 3.20 15.65 2.72
C LEU A 184 2.98 15.51 4.23
N ARG A 185 1.71 15.48 4.67
CA ARG A 185 1.35 15.24 6.07
C ARG A 185 1.74 13.83 6.53
N GLU A 186 1.54 12.83 5.67
CA GLU A 186 1.93 11.44 5.94
C GLU A 186 3.46 11.27 6.01
N GLN A 187 4.21 12.04 5.21
CA GLN A 187 5.68 12.09 5.25
C GLN A 187 6.25 12.94 6.40
N GLY A 188 5.39 13.52 7.25
CA GLY A 188 5.80 14.27 8.44
C GLY A 188 6.25 15.71 8.16
N VAL A 189 5.88 16.28 7.00
CA VAL A 189 6.08 17.69 6.66
C VAL A 189 4.90 18.51 7.21
N ASP A 190 5.19 19.55 8.00
CA ASP A 190 4.17 20.42 8.60
C ASP A 190 3.65 21.43 7.58
N VAL A 191 2.51 21.09 6.95
CA VAL A 191 1.73 21.93 6.02
C VAL A 191 1.13 23.21 6.66
N GLY A 192 1.52 23.54 7.89
CA GLY A 192 1.13 24.76 8.60
C GLY A 192 2.03 25.97 8.32
N SER A 193 3.16 25.80 7.65
CA SER A 193 4.10 26.89 7.34
C SER A 193 4.91 26.65 6.07
N GLU A 194 4.26 26.31 4.95
CA GLU A 194 4.82 26.76 3.68
C GLU A 194 4.61 28.28 3.66
N GLU A 195 5.68 29.03 3.95
CA GLU A 195 5.96 30.23 3.16
C GLU A 195 5.64 29.85 1.71
N GLU A 196 4.75 30.59 1.07
CA GLU A 196 4.40 30.45 -0.35
C GLU A 196 5.72 30.19 -1.08
N GLU A 197 6.00 28.91 -1.42
CA GLU A 197 7.09 28.60 -2.34
C GLU A 197 6.61 29.26 -3.62
N ASP A 198 7.11 30.47 -3.86
CA ASP A 198 6.77 31.29 -4.99
C ASP A 198 6.78 30.35 -6.20
N GLU A 199 5.61 30.03 -6.77
CA GLU A 199 5.51 29.16 -7.96
C GLU A 199 6.34 29.72 -9.13
N ASP A 200 6.77 30.97 -8.97
CA ASP A 200 7.61 31.76 -9.83
C ASP A 200 9.11 31.62 -9.52
N TYR A 201 9.56 30.81 -8.55
CA TYR A 201 10.99 30.60 -8.23
C TYR A 201 11.33 29.17 -7.77
N TYR A 202 12.26 28.51 -8.47
CA TYR A 202 12.78 27.18 -8.07
C TYR A 202 14.27 27.02 -8.42
N VAL A 203 14.98 26.15 -7.69
CA VAL A 203 16.41 25.87 -7.91
C VAL A 203 16.60 24.39 -8.20
N ASP A 204 17.22 24.06 -9.33
CA ASP A 204 17.43 22.67 -9.74
C ASP A 204 18.66 22.00 -9.08
N ASP A 205 18.85 20.72 -9.38
CA ASP A 205 19.95 19.88 -8.87
C ASP A 205 21.35 20.38 -9.29
N ASP A 206 21.43 21.12 -10.40
CA ASP A 206 22.66 21.75 -10.91
C ASP A 206 22.89 23.14 -10.28
N LYS A 207 22.03 23.56 -9.34
CA LYS A 207 21.99 24.87 -8.69
C LYS A 207 21.71 26.02 -9.66
N VAL A 208 21.06 25.72 -10.78
CA VAL A 208 20.52 26.73 -11.69
C VAL A 208 19.22 27.22 -11.09
N GLU A 209 19.12 28.54 -10.97
CA GLU A 209 17.96 29.18 -10.35
C GLU A 209 17.02 29.63 -11.47
N TRP A 210 15.76 29.24 -11.36
CA TRP A 210 14.70 29.46 -12.33
C TRP A 210 13.70 30.46 -11.75
N TRP A 211 13.33 31.47 -12.54
CA TRP A 211 12.33 32.47 -12.18
C TRP A 211 11.32 32.64 -13.31
N ARG A 212 10.04 32.77 -13.00
CA ARG A 212 8.98 33.01 -13.96
C ARG A 212 8.54 34.47 -13.91
N ASP A 213 8.46 35.12 -15.08
CA ASP A 213 7.94 36.48 -15.16
C ASP A 213 6.39 36.51 -15.21
N ASP A 214 5.84 37.71 -15.05
CA ASP A 214 4.38 37.96 -15.08
C ASP A 214 3.74 37.62 -16.44
N ASP A 215 4.52 37.50 -17.51
CA ASP A 215 4.09 37.08 -18.85
C ASP A 215 4.13 35.54 -19.01
N GLY A 216 4.58 34.83 -17.98
CA GLY A 216 4.64 33.38 -17.90
C GLY A 216 5.87 32.75 -18.56
N ALA A 217 6.86 33.55 -18.95
CA ALA A 217 8.12 33.09 -19.50
C ALA A 217 9.13 32.76 -18.40
N TRP A 218 9.91 31.71 -18.63
CA TRP A 218 10.90 31.21 -17.67
C TRP A 218 12.27 31.81 -17.96
N TRP A 219 12.94 32.23 -16.90
CA TRP A 219 14.29 32.76 -16.89
C TRP A 219 15.16 31.88 -16.01
N PHE A 220 16.39 31.61 -16.42
CA PHE A 220 17.34 30.83 -15.63
C PHE A 220 18.63 31.62 -15.40
N ARG A 221 19.29 31.35 -14.28
CA ARG A 221 20.64 31.83 -13.98
C ARG A 221 21.51 30.69 -13.48
N GLU A 222 22.71 30.58 -14.04
CA GLU A 222 23.71 29.62 -13.59
C GLU A 222 24.34 30.05 -12.26
N PRO A 223 24.78 29.09 -11.41
CA PRO A 223 25.35 29.40 -10.11
C PRO A 223 26.61 30.28 -10.25
N GLY A 224 26.54 31.49 -9.70
CA GLY A 224 27.62 32.48 -9.71
C GLY A 224 27.61 33.47 -10.89
N LYS A 225 26.53 33.50 -11.67
CA LYS A 225 26.27 34.54 -12.67
C LYS A 225 25.21 35.52 -12.15
N GLU A 226 25.38 36.81 -12.47
CA GLU A 226 24.43 37.87 -12.08
C GLU A 226 23.33 38.08 -13.14
N ASP A 227 23.51 37.56 -14.35
CA ASP A 227 22.61 37.75 -15.49
C ASP A 227 21.59 36.61 -15.60
N TRP A 228 20.35 36.97 -15.93
CA TRP A 228 19.24 36.05 -16.22
C TRP A 228 19.10 35.83 -17.73
N TYR A 229 18.89 34.59 -18.14
CA TYR A 229 18.71 34.18 -19.53
C TYR A 229 17.32 33.59 -19.73
N LEU A 230 16.72 33.85 -20.89
CA LEU A 230 15.42 33.27 -21.24
C LEU A 230 15.60 31.76 -21.47
N GLY A 231 14.81 30.94 -20.77
CA GLY A 231 14.69 29.51 -21.00
C GLY A 231 13.85 29.24 -22.25
N GLU A 232 14.33 28.35 -23.12
CA GLU A 232 13.55 27.83 -24.27
C GLU A 232 12.56 26.74 -23.85
#